data_AF-K7NLD8-F1
#
_entry.id   AF-K7NLD8-F1
#
_cell.length_a   1.000
_cell.length_b   1.000
_cell.length_c   1.000
_cell.angle_alpha   90.00
_cell.angle_beta   90.00
_cell.angle_gamma   90.00
#
_symmetry.space_group_name_H-M   'P 1'
#
loop_
_entity.id
_entity.type
_entity.pdbx_description
1 polymer ?
#
loop_
_entity_poly.entity_id
_entity_poly.type
_entity_poly.pdbx_seq_one_letter_code
_entity_poly.pdbx_strand_id
1 'polypeptide(L)'
;PKRHKVLQEWMEAKEKTRISRGQRRRGKPAALTEDSCFWAYVEEAWKDLENLKQGQHQSLQRLEEFERYVTTMNDALKISADVSLEGSRFMKWSAEWEKYKREHSS
;
A
#
# COMPACT_ATOMS: atom_id res chain seq x y z
N PRO A 1 -19.00 -11.15 -2.62
CA PRO A 1 -17.54 -10.96 -2.81
C PRO A 1 -16.68 -12.16 -2.35
N LYS A 2 -16.98 -13.40 -2.82
CA LYS A 2 -16.21 -14.61 -2.49
C LYS A 2 -15.10 -14.93 -3.52
N ARG A 3 -15.30 -14.53 -4.78
CA ARG A 3 -14.39 -14.86 -5.90
C ARG A 3 -12.95 -14.32 -5.71
N HIS A 4 -12.80 -13.10 -5.19
CA HIS A 4 -11.48 -12.49 -5.01
C HIS A 4 -10.66 -13.20 -3.93
N LYS A 5 -11.31 -13.65 -2.85
CA LYS A 5 -10.67 -14.42 -1.79
C LYS A 5 -10.15 -15.76 -2.29
N VAL A 6 -10.98 -16.50 -3.05
CA VAL A 6 -10.58 -17.79 -3.65
C VAL A 6 -9.41 -17.60 -4.62
N LEU A 7 -9.44 -16.55 -5.45
CA LEU A 7 -8.36 -16.25 -6.38
C LEU A 7 -7.06 -15.90 -5.63
N GLN A 8 -7.16 -15.12 -4.55
CA GLN A 8 -6.03 -14.74 -3.71
C GLN A 8 -5.42 -15.97 -3.01
N GLU A 9 -6.24 -16.86 -2.43
CA GLU A 9 -5.79 -18.11 -1.81
C GLU A 9 -5.01 -19.00 -2.81
N TRP A 10 -5.49 -19.11 -4.04
CA TRP A 10 -4.81 -19.86 -5.10
C TRP A 10 -3.47 -19.23 -5.51
N MET A 11 -3.41 -17.90 -5.57
CA MET A 11 -2.18 -17.17 -5.86
C MET A 11 -1.15 -17.33 -4.74
N GLU A 12 -1.57 -17.22 -3.48
CA GLU A 12 -0.72 -17.41 -2.30
C GLU A 12 -0.18 -18.85 -2.21
N ALA A 13 -1.03 -19.85 -2.47
CA ALA A 13 -0.61 -21.25 -2.52
C ALA A 13 0.45 -21.48 -3.61
N LYS A 14 0.26 -20.89 -4.80
CA LYS A 14 1.23 -20.95 -5.89
C LYS A 14 2.55 -20.27 -5.52
N GLU A 15 2.52 -19.12 -4.86
CA GLU A 15 3.74 -18.42 -4.43
C GLU A 15 4.50 -19.22 -3.35
N LYS A 16 3.81 -19.84 -2.38
CA LYS A 16 4.44 -20.76 -1.41
C LYS A 16 5.23 -21.87 -2.08
N THR A 17 4.71 -22.45 -3.17
CA THR A 17 5.44 -23.47 -3.95
C THR A 17 6.61 -22.92 -4.78
N ARG A 18 6.63 -21.62 -5.08
CA ARG A 18 7.78 -20.94 -5.71
C ARG A 18 8.87 -20.64 -4.69
N ILE A 19 8.50 -20.21 -3.48
CA ILE A 19 9.43 -19.92 -2.38
C ILE A 19 10.24 -21.18 -2.04
N SER A 20 9.59 -22.34 -1.96
CA SER A 20 10.26 -23.62 -1.67
C SER A 20 11.24 -24.09 -2.75
N ARG A 21 11.18 -23.52 -3.97
CA ARG A 21 12.09 -23.83 -5.09
C ARG A 21 13.23 -22.80 -5.25
N GLY A 22 13.38 -21.89 -4.29
CA GLY A 22 14.33 -20.78 -4.38
C GLY A 22 13.70 -19.58 -5.08
N GLN A 23 13.30 -18.59 -4.29
CA GLN A 23 12.67 -17.38 -4.80
C GLN A 23 13.72 -16.50 -5.49
N ARG A 24 13.65 -16.39 -6.82
CA ARG A 24 14.39 -15.33 -7.53
C ARG A 24 13.73 -13.99 -7.20
N ARG A 25 14.50 -13.04 -6.66
CA ARG A 25 14.06 -11.65 -6.50
C ARG A 25 13.53 -11.15 -7.84
N ARG A 26 12.40 -10.42 -7.81
CA ARG A 26 11.86 -9.79 -9.03
C ARG A 26 12.91 -8.81 -9.56
N GLY A 27 13.17 -8.87 -10.86
CA GLY A 27 13.98 -7.87 -11.55
C GLY A 27 13.16 -6.72 -12.14
N LYS A 28 11.82 -6.79 -12.06
CA LYS A 28 10.89 -5.80 -12.61
C LYS A 28 9.68 -5.62 -11.67
N PRO A 29 9.06 -4.42 -11.63
CA PRO A 29 7.80 -4.18 -10.92
C PRO A 29 6.69 -5.13 -11.35
N ALA A 30 5.71 -5.31 -10.47
CA ALA A 30 4.50 -6.06 -10.79
C ALA A 30 3.75 -5.40 -11.96
N ALA A 31 3.17 -6.21 -12.85
CA ALA A 31 2.26 -5.69 -13.87
C ALA A 31 0.93 -5.20 -13.25
N LEU A 32 0.55 -5.77 -12.12
CA LEU A 32 -0.57 -5.38 -11.27
C LEU A 32 -0.13 -5.48 -9.81
N THR A 33 -0.57 -4.56 -8.97
CA THR A 33 -0.33 -4.62 -7.52
C THR A 33 -0.80 -5.96 -6.98
N GLU A 34 0.12 -6.69 -6.31
CA GLU A 34 -0.17 -8.05 -5.84
C GLU A 34 -1.29 -8.09 -4.81
N ASP A 35 -1.40 -7.05 -3.98
CA ASP A 35 -2.44 -6.92 -2.99
C ASP A 35 -3.71 -6.32 -3.62
N SER A 36 -4.73 -7.16 -3.76
CA SER A 36 -6.03 -6.74 -4.31
C SER A 36 -6.77 -5.72 -3.44
N CYS A 37 -6.42 -5.61 -2.16
CA CYS A 37 -7.00 -4.66 -1.21
C CYS A 37 -6.21 -3.35 -1.13
N PHE A 38 -5.11 -3.19 -1.88
CA PHE A 38 -4.26 -1.99 -1.83
C PHE A 38 -5.05 -0.68 -1.91
N TRP A 39 -5.96 -0.57 -2.87
CA TRP A 39 -6.77 0.63 -3.04
C TRP A 39 -7.76 0.87 -1.90
N ALA A 40 -8.22 -0.18 -1.22
CA ALA A 40 -9.05 -0.01 -0.03
C ALA A 40 -8.23 0.61 1.12
N TYR A 41 -6.99 0.18 1.31
CA TYR A 41 -6.09 0.78 2.30
C TYR A 41 -5.75 2.23 1.98
N VAL A 42 -5.61 2.59 0.69
CA VAL A 42 -5.47 4.00 0.29
C VAL A 42 -6.68 4.83 0.72
N GLU A 43 -7.90 4.32 0.55
CA GLU A 43 -9.13 5.01 0.99
C GLU A 43 -9.22 5.14 2.52
N GLU A 44 -8.79 4.11 3.27
CA GLU A 44 -8.72 4.15 4.72
C GLU A 44 -7.70 5.19 5.20
N ALA A 45 -6.51 5.21 4.59
CA ALA A 45 -5.48 6.20 4.89
C ALA A 45 -5.93 7.63 4.57
N TRP A 46 -6.77 7.84 3.56
CA TRP A 46 -7.40 9.14 3.32
C TRP A 46 -8.34 9.55 4.47
N LYS A 47 -9.17 8.63 4.97
CA LYS A 47 -10.07 8.91 6.10
C LYS A 47 -9.29 9.20 7.37
N ASP A 48 -8.23 8.43 7.62
CA ASP A 48 -7.36 8.63 8.77
C ASP A 48 -6.62 9.98 8.70
N LEU A 49 -6.21 10.41 7.51
CA LEU A 49 -5.62 11.73 7.31
C LEU A 49 -6.60 12.87 7.62
N GLU A 50 -7.85 12.74 7.17
CA GLU A 50 -8.92 13.70 7.47
C GLU A 50 -9.23 13.73 8.98
N ASN A 51 -9.35 12.57 9.61
CA ASN A 51 -9.55 12.45 11.05
C ASN A 51 -8.40 13.09 11.83
N LEU A 52 -7.16 12.91 11.36
CA LEU A 52 -5.98 13.50 11.99
C LEU A 52 -6.00 15.03 11.89
N LYS A 53 -6.37 15.59 10.73
CA LYS A 53 -6.57 17.04 10.54
C LYS A 53 -7.67 17.61 11.45
N GLN A 54 -8.64 16.78 11.86
CA GLN A 54 -9.69 17.13 12.83
C GLN A 54 -9.27 16.93 14.30
N GLY A 55 -8.00 16.61 14.57
CA GLY A 55 -7.45 16.44 15.91
C GLY A 55 -7.57 15.03 16.49
N GLN A 56 -7.96 14.03 15.69
CA GLN A 56 -7.99 12.63 16.13
C GLN A 56 -6.62 11.99 15.99
N HIS A 57 -5.76 12.19 16.99
CA HIS A 57 -4.37 11.70 16.99
C HIS A 57 -4.22 10.17 16.93
N GLN A 58 -5.26 9.39 17.22
CA GLN A 58 -5.24 7.92 17.06
C GLN A 58 -5.00 7.48 15.61
N SER A 59 -5.27 8.35 14.64
CA SER A 59 -5.08 8.09 13.21
C SER A 59 -3.62 8.22 12.78
N LEU A 60 -2.76 8.87 13.58
CA LEU A 60 -1.34 9.07 13.29
C LEU A 60 -0.60 7.74 13.13
N GLN A 61 -0.77 6.84 14.10
CA GLN A 61 -0.13 5.53 14.08
C GLN A 61 -0.56 4.70 12.85
N ARG A 62 -1.84 4.76 12.47
CA ARG A 62 -2.36 4.02 11.30
C ARG A 62 -1.79 4.56 10.00
N LEU A 63 -1.58 5.87 9.88
CA LEU A 63 -0.93 6.49 8.71
C LEU A 63 0.54 6.10 8.60
N GLU A 64 1.28 6.07 9.72
CA GLU A 64 2.68 5.61 9.75
C GLU A 64 2.81 4.12 9.41
N GLU A 65 1.88 3.28 9.89
CA GLU A 65 1.81 1.86 9.54
C GLU A 65 1.52 1.68 8.05
N PHE A 66 0.62 2.47 7.48
CA PHE A 66 0.33 2.43 6.05
C PHE A 66 1.52 2.91 5.20
N GLU A 67 2.23 3.97 5.60
CA GLU A 67 3.46 4.43 4.93
C GLU A 67 4.54 3.32 4.90
N ARG A 68 4.72 2.62 6.03
CA ARG A 68 5.65 1.50 6.14
C ARG A 68 5.24 0.31 5.27
N TYR A 69 3.95 0.01 5.22
CA TYR A 69 3.39 -1.02 4.34
C TYR A 69 3.70 -0.71 2.88
N VAL A 70 3.45 0.52 2.43
CA VAL A 70 3.71 0.93 1.04
C VAL A 70 5.21 0.85 0.71
N THR A 71 6.07 1.33 1.61
CA THR A 71 7.54 1.26 1.44
C THR A 71 8.00 -0.19 1.27
N THR A 72 7.52 -1.09 2.15
CA THR A 72 7.84 -2.52 2.09
C THR A 72 7.39 -3.16 0.78
N MET A 73 6.19 -2.81 0.31
CA MET A 73 5.62 -3.31 -0.94
C MET A 73 6.37 -2.79 -2.16
N ASN A 74 6.84 -1.54 -2.12
CA ASN A 74 7.66 -0.92 -3.16
C ASN A 74 9.03 -1.59 -3.26
N ASP A 75 9.73 -1.78 -2.15
CA ASP A 75 11.06 -2.42 -2.10
C ASP A 75 11.01 -3.88 -2.59
N ALA A 76 9.89 -4.56 -2.35
CA ALA A 76 9.64 -5.90 -2.85
C ALA A 76 9.20 -5.94 -4.34
N LEU A 77 9.09 -4.79 -5.01
CA LEU A 77 8.61 -4.64 -6.39
C LEU A 77 7.21 -5.27 -6.61
N LYS A 78 6.37 -5.18 -5.58
CA LYS A 78 5.01 -5.75 -5.56
C LYS A 78 3.91 -4.76 -5.95
N ILE A 79 4.25 -3.47 -5.99
CA ILE A 79 3.38 -2.41 -6.46
C ILE A 79 3.58 -2.24 -7.97
N SER A 80 2.49 -2.06 -8.72
CA SER A 80 2.57 -1.72 -10.15
C SER A 80 2.82 -0.23 -10.36
N ALA A 81 3.35 0.10 -11.54
CA ALA A 81 3.67 1.49 -11.90
C ALA A 81 2.43 2.42 -11.92
N ASP A 82 1.22 1.87 -11.98
CA ASP A 82 -0.04 2.62 -11.94
C ASP A 82 -0.29 3.34 -10.61
N VAL A 83 0.24 2.82 -9.51
CA VAL A 83 0.15 3.45 -8.18
C VAL A 83 0.94 4.75 -8.17
N SER A 84 2.08 4.80 -8.87
CA SER A 84 2.94 5.98 -8.99
C SER A 84 2.58 6.88 -10.17
N LEU A 85 1.42 6.67 -10.83
CA LEU A 85 0.95 7.57 -11.87
C LEU A 85 0.64 8.94 -11.29
N GLU A 86 1.05 9.98 -12.02
CA GLU A 86 0.73 11.35 -11.67
C GLU A 86 -0.80 11.55 -11.57
N GLY A 87 -1.25 12.14 -10.46
CA GLY A 87 -2.68 12.32 -10.19
C GLY A 87 -3.40 11.09 -9.60
N SER A 88 -2.71 9.96 -9.42
CA SER A 88 -3.28 8.81 -8.71
C SER A 88 -3.71 9.20 -7.30
N ARG A 89 -4.70 8.48 -6.77
CA ARG A 89 -5.21 8.75 -5.42
C ARG A 89 -4.17 8.49 -4.34
N PHE A 90 -3.26 7.57 -4.59
CA PHE A 90 -2.10 7.33 -3.74
C PHE A 90 -1.11 8.49 -3.78
N MET A 91 -0.75 8.99 -4.97
CA MET A 91 0.18 10.13 -5.10
C MET A 91 -0.35 11.39 -4.42
N LYS A 92 -1.66 11.66 -4.55
CA LYS A 92 -2.32 12.76 -3.85
C LYS A 92 -2.28 12.57 -2.33
N TRP A 93 -2.55 11.35 -1.85
CA TRP A 93 -2.47 11.03 -0.43
C TRP A 93 -1.05 11.25 0.12
N SER A 94 -0.04 10.74 -0.58
CA SER A 94 1.37 10.85 -0.19
C SER A 94 1.81 12.32 -0.12
N ALA A 95 1.42 13.15 -1.09
CA ALA A 95 1.72 14.58 -1.06
C ALA A 95 1.09 15.31 0.14
N GLU A 96 -0.17 15.02 0.46
CA GLU A 96 -0.86 15.57 1.62
C GLU A 96 -0.27 15.08 2.95
N TRP A 97 0.11 13.80 3.02
CA TRP A 97 0.76 13.22 4.18
C TRP A 97 2.13 13.86 4.46
N GLU A 98 2.96 14.05 3.43
CA GLU A 98 4.24 14.75 3.55
C GLU A 98 4.07 16.22 3.93
N LYS A 99 3.01 16.87 3.47
CA LYS A 99 2.67 18.23 3.91
C LYS A 99 2.33 18.24 5.40
N TYR A 100 1.47 17.34 5.86
CA TYR A 100 1.10 17.23 7.27
C TYR A 100 2.34 16.99 8.15
N LYS A 101 3.21 16.05 7.78
CA LYS A 101 4.45 15.76 8.52
C LYS A 101 5.35 16.99 8.63
N ARG A 102 5.51 17.78 7.57
CA ARG A 102 6.30 19.02 7.61
C ARG A 102 5.72 20.08 8.54
N GLU A 103 4.40 20.21 8.57
CA GLU A 103 3.71 21.19 9.43
C GLU A 103 3.76 20.82 10.91
N HIS A 104 3.90 19.53 11.25
CA HIS A 104 3.85 19.00 12.61
C HIS A 104 5.18 18.40 13.11
N SER A 105 6.26 18.54 12.36
CA SER A 105 7.61 18.10 12.74
C SER A 105 8.41 19.18 13.49
N SER A 106 7.72 20.18 14.07
CA SER A 106 8.35 21.32 14.76
C SER A 106 8.26 21.25 16.27
#